data_AF-A0A7C7DUM1-F1
#
_entry.id   AF-A0A7C7DUM1-F1
#
_cell.length_a   1.000
_cell.length_b   1.000
_cell.length_c   1.000
_cell.angle_alpha   90.00
_cell.angle_beta   90.00
_cell.angle_gamma   90.00
#
_symmetry.space_group_name_H-M   'P 1'
#
loop_
_entity.id
_entity.type
_entity.pdbx_description
1 polymer ?
#
loop_
_entity_poly.entity_id
_entity_poly.type
_entity_poly.pdbx_seq_one_letter_code
_entity_poly.pdbx_strand_id
1 'polypeptide(L)' 'MKSVVITAVSPRDARFQLKPGEGVDAIHSNPQYAYAVTLLHTDAGLQGVGLALTLGAGTEMVCDAI' A
#
# COMPACT_ATOMS: atom_id res chain seq x y z
N MET A 1 18.97 13.80 -22.41
CA MET A 1 18.65 13.52 -20.99
C MET A 1 19.21 12.14 -20.64
N LYS A 2 19.73 11.96 -19.42
CA LYS A 2 20.16 10.64 -18.94
C LYS A 2 18.91 9.79 -18.64
N SER A 3 18.94 8.50 -18.97
CA SER A 3 17.86 7.57 -18.62
C SER A 3 17.84 7.31 -17.11
N VAL A 4 16.64 7.17 -16.54
CA VAL A 4 16.43 6.83 -15.12
C VAL A 4 15.96 5.39 -15.05
N VAL A 5 16.57 4.59 -14.17
CA VAL A 5 16.30 3.15 -14.06
C VAL A 5 15.81 2.83 -12.66
N ILE A 6 14.77 1.98 -12.57
CA ILE A 6 14.31 1.41 -11.30
C ILE A 6 15.33 0.39 -10.83
N THR A 7 15.83 0.56 -9.61
CA THR A 7 16.90 -0.28 -9.02
C THR A 7 16.39 -1.21 -7.94
N ALA A 8 15.28 -0.88 -7.30
CA ALA A 8 14.66 -1.73 -6.28
C ALA A 8 13.16 -1.44 -6.16
N VAL A 9 12.45 -2.43 -5.64
CA VAL A 9 11.06 -2.34 -5.22
C VAL A 9 10.99 -2.73 -3.75
N SER A 10 10.20 -2.02 -2.96
CA SER A 10 9.95 -2.39 -1.56
C SER A 10 8.48 -2.16 -1.19
N PRO A 11 7.81 -3.13 -0.54
CA PRO A 11 6.49 -2.93 0.02
C PRO A 11 6.56 -2.18 1.36
N ARG A 12 5.44 -1.55 1.71
CA ARG A 12 5.15 -1.06 3.07
C ARG A 12 3.69 -1.32 3.40
N ASP A 13 3.47 -2.09 4.45
CA ASP A 13 2.15 -2.29 5.04
C ASP A 13 1.79 -1.07 5.91
N ALA A 14 0.77 -0.31 5.51
CA ALA A 14 0.29 0.86 6.23
C ALA A 14 -1.17 0.68 6.61
N ARG A 15 -1.48 0.67 7.92
CA ARG A 15 -2.83 0.39 8.44
C ARG A 15 -3.37 1.55 9.25
N PHE A 16 -4.66 1.84 9.07
CA PHE A 16 -5.36 2.95 9.68
C PHE A 16 -6.68 2.46 10.28
N GLN A 17 -6.76 2.49 11.61
CA GLN A 17 -8.00 2.16 12.31
C GLN A 17 -9.01 3.28 12.13
N LEU A 18 -10.19 2.94 11.61
CA LEU A 18 -11.28 3.89 11.41
C LEU A 18 -12.10 4.09 12.68
N LYS A 19 -12.79 5.23 12.76
CA LYS A 19 -13.73 5.50 13.85
C LYS A 19 -14.99 4.65 13.70
N PRO A 20 -15.76 4.43 14.79
CA PRO A 20 -17.02 3.70 14.71
C PRO A 20 -17.95 4.28 13.62
N GLY A 21 -18.42 3.42 12.72
CA GLY A 21 -19.31 3.78 11.62
C GLY A 21 -18.62 4.24 10.33
N GLU A 22 -17.33 4.55 10.33
CA GLU A 22 -16.60 4.92 9.11
C GLU A 22 -16.27 3.68 8.26
N GLY A 23 -16.47 3.79 6.94
CA GLY A 23 -16.20 2.71 5.98
C GLY A 23 -17.14 1.50 6.09
N VAL A 24 -18.11 1.54 6.99
CA VAL A 24 -19.04 0.44 7.24
C VAL A 24 -20.04 0.30 6.09
N ASP A 25 -20.28 -0.94 5.68
CA ASP A 25 -21.33 -1.30 4.73
C ASP A 25 -22.08 -2.57 5.18
N ALA A 26 -22.96 -3.11 4.31
CA ALA A 26 -23.76 -4.29 4.62
C ALA A 26 -22.95 -5.57 4.87
N ILE A 27 -21.70 -5.61 4.42
CA ILE A 27 -20.79 -6.76 4.49
C ILE A 27 -19.64 -6.47 5.45
N HIS A 28 -19.06 -5.27 5.42
CA HIS A 28 -17.91 -4.86 6.20
C HIS A 28 -18.33 -4.00 7.40
N SER A 29 -18.57 -4.63 8.55
CA SER A 29 -19.06 -3.94 9.75
C SER A 29 -17.99 -3.30 10.63
N ASN A 30 -16.71 -3.65 10.43
CA ASN A 30 -15.57 -3.11 11.18
C ASN A 30 -14.30 -3.07 10.31
N PRO A 31 -14.28 -2.26 9.25
CA PRO A 31 -13.12 -2.19 8.35
C PRO A 31 -11.92 -1.50 9.01
N GLN A 32 -10.73 -1.96 8.64
CA GLN A 32 -9.49 -1.23 8.84
C GLN A 32 -8.93 -0.88 7.48
N TYR A 33 -8.82 0.40 7.13
CA TYR A 33 -8.22 0.75 5.85
C TYR A 33 -6.73 0.47 5.92
N ALA A 34 -6.26 -0.37 5.00
CA ALA A 34 -4.88 -0.78 4.95
C ALA A 34 -4.36 -0.75 3.53
N TYR A 35 -3.11 -0.31 3.35
CA TYR A 35 -2.48 -0.13 2.06
C TYR A 35 -1.24 -1.02 1.99
N ALA A 36 -1.18 -1.83 0.93
CA ALA A 36 0.08 -2.38 0.48
C ALA A 36 0.73 -1.33 -0.42
N VAL A 37 1.61 -0.52 0.15
CA VAL A 37 2.28 0.59 -0.56
C VAL A 37 3.51 0.04 -1.28
N THR A 38 3.60 0.28 -2.59
CA THR A 38 4.78 -0.07 -3.40
C THR A 38 5.66 1.17 -3.56
N LEU A 39 6.93 1.04 -3.19
CA LEU A 39 7.96 2.05 -3.45
C LEU A 39 8.89 1.56 -4.54
N LEU A 40 9.01 2.33 -5.62
CA LEU A 40 10.01 2.12 -6.68
C LEU A 40 11.19 3.06 -6.44
N HIS A 41 12.37 2.50 -6.21
CA HIS A 41 13.60 3.27 -6.03
C HIS A 41 14.33 3.39 -7.35
N THR A 42 14.93 4.54 -7.63
CA THR A 42 15.68 4.76 -8.87
C THR A 42 17.14 5.11 -8.61
N ASP A 43 17.97 4.98 -9.64
CA ASP A 43 19.38 5.40 -9.63
C ASP A 43 19.58 6.93 -9.66
N ALA A 44 18.50 7.70 -9.75
CA ALA A 44 18.52 9.16 -9.84
C ALA A 44 17.96 9.86 -8.58
N GLY A 45 17.73 9.11 -7.49
CA GLY A 45 17.14 9.66 -6.27
C GLY A 45 15.65 10.01 -6.37
N LEU A 46 15.01 9.70 -7.51
CA LEU A 46 13.56 9.74 -7.66
C LEU A 46 12.93 8.49 -7.05
N GLN A 47 11.72 8.63 -6.52
CA GLN A 47 10.91 7.51 -6.06
C GLN A 47 9.53 7.54 -6.70
N GLY A 48 9.07 6.38 -7.16
CA GLY A 48 7.68 6.15 -7.54
C GLY A 48 6.92 5.54 -6.37
N VAL A 49 5.67 5.96 -6.18
CA VAL A 49 4.80 5.45 -5.10
C VAL A 49 3.46 5.04 -5.68
N GLY A 50 3.02 3.83 -5.39
CA GLY A 50 1.69 3.32 -5.67
C GLY A 50 1.14 2.56 -4.47
N LEU A 51 -0.15 2.24 -4.48
CA LEU A 51 -0.75 1.42 -3.43
C LEU A 51 -1.92 0.59 -3.95
N ALA A 52 -2.14 -0.54 -3.29
CA ALA A 52 -3.39 -1.27 -3.32
C ALA A 52 -4.15 -1.06 -2.00
N LEU A 53 -5.43 -0.64 -2.10
CA LEU A 53 -6.32 -0.53 -0.94
C LEU A 53 -6.86 -1.91 -0.56
N THR A 54 -6.84 -2.19 0.74
CA THR A 54 -7.39 -3.40 1.36
C THR A 54 -8.13 -3.01 2.65
N LEU A 55 -8.87 -3.95 3.24
CA LEU A 55 -9.68 -3.75 4.46
C LEU A 55 -9.10 -4.47 5.69
N GLY A 56 -7.76 -4.49 5.81
CA GLY A 56 -7.04 -4.90 7.03
C GLY A 56 -6.41 -6.28 6.92
N ALA A 57 -7.18 -7.35 7.15
CA ALA A 57 -6.65 -8.70 7.04
C ALA A 57 -6.25 -9.02 5.59
N GLY A 58 -5.10 -9.66 5.39
CA GLY A 58 -4.58 -9.99 4.07
C GLY A 58 -3.73 -8.91 3.40
N THR A 59 -3.59 -7.71 3.99
CA THR A 59 -2.66 -6.69 3.47
C THR A 59 -1.23 -7.21 3.43
N GLU A 60 -0.83 -7.99 4.43
CA GLU A 60 0.48 -8.63 4.48
C GLU A 60 0.75 -9.54 3.27
N MET A 61 -0.27 -10.29 2.83
CA MET A 61 -0.15 -11.18 1.67
C MET A 61 -0.01 -10.39 0.37
N VAL A 62 -0.65 -9.22 0.27
CA VAL A 62 -0.48 -8.32 -0.88
C VAL A 62 0.91 -7.69 -0.86
N CYS A 63 1.44 -7.33 0.31
CA CYS A 63 2.83 -6.87 0.46
C CYS A 63 3.85 -7.94 0.06
N ASP A 64 3.63 -9.20 0.41
CA ASP A 64 4.54 -10.32 0.06
C ASP A 64 4.56 -10.60 -1.46
N ALA A 65 3.55 -10.15 -2.19
CA ALA A 65 3.47 -10.27 -3.66
C ALA A 65 4.14 -9.10 -4.41
N ILE A 66 4.62 -8.07 -3.69
CA ILE A 66 5.34 -6.90 -4.22
C ILE A 66 6.84 -7.12 -4.10
#